data_AF-A0A848ZNA7-F1
#
_entry.id   AF-A0A848ZNA7-F1
#
_cell.length_a   1.000
_cell.length_b   1.000
_cell.length_c   1.000
_cell.angle_alpha   90.00
_cell.angle_beta   90.00
_cell.angle_gamma   90.00
#
_symmetry.space_group_name_H-M   'P 1'
#
loop_
_entity.id
_entity.type
_entity.pdbx_description
1 polymer ?
#
loop_
_entity_poly.entity_id
_entity_poly.type
_entity_poly.pdbx_seq_one_letter_code
_entity_poly.pdbx_strand_id
1 'polypeptide(L)' 'MVAGTSALVSPANTIPVIAKQNGGKIIEINKERTHLTDTVSDVFIQGGAGEIIEALVTEVKRLADGAK' A
#
# COMPACT_ATOMS: atom_id res chain seq x y z
N MET A 1 1.47 -0.09 4.48
CA MET A 1 0.51 -0.17 3.36
C MET A 1 -0.33 1.09 3.36
N VAL A 2 -0.53 1.70 2.20
CA VAL A 2 -1.33 2.92 1.99
C VAL A 2 -2.49 2.55 1.08
N ALA A 3 -3.73 2.85 1.45
CA ALA A 3 -4.90 2.47 0.67
C ALA A 3 -5.93 3.61 0.58
N GLY A 4 -6.34 3.97 -0.64
CA GLY A 4 -7.49 4.85 -0.91
C GLY A 4 -7.39 6.27 -0.34
N THR A 5 -6.21 6.90 -0.38
CA THR A 5 -5.99 8.28 0.10
C THR A 5 -5.47 9.18 -1.01
N SER A 6 -5.82 10.46 -0.97
CA SER A 6 -5.24 11.48 -1.87
C SER A 6 -3.80 11.87 -1.49
N ALA A 7 -3.32 11.44 -0.31
CA ALA A 7 -2.02 11.78 0.26
C ALA A 7 -1.76 13.28 0.52
N LEU A 8 -2.81 14.11 0.50
CA LEU A 8 -2.70 15.56 0.70
C LEU A 8 -2.87 15.98 2.18
N VAL A 9 -3.41 15.11 3.02
CA VAL A 9 -3.74 15.45 4.41
C VAL A 9 -2.53 15.21 5.32
N SER A 10 -2.00 16.29 5.88
CA SER A 10 -1.00 16.25 6.95
C SER A 10 -1.70 16.02 8.31
N PRO A 11 -1.09 15.27 9.26
CA PRO A 11 0.24 14.64 9.21
C PRO A 11 0.25 13.23 8.59
N ALA A 12 -0.90 12.68 8.20
CA ALA A 12 -1.00 11.29 7.75
C ALA A 12 -0.11 10.98 6.53
N ASN A 13 0.13 11.96 5.66
CA ASN A 13 0.99 11.84 4.50
C ASN A 13 2.49 11.64 4.81
N THR A 14 2.94 11.88 6.05
CA THR A 14 4.34 11.65 6.44
C THR A 14 4.61 10.22 6.87
N ILE A 15 3.57 9.46 7.26
CA ILE A 15 3.70 8.08 7.73
C ILE A 15 4.41 7.18 6.70
N PRO A 16 4.05 7.21 5.39
CA PRO A 16 4.74 6.39 4.38
C PRO A 16 6.21 6.78 4.23
N VAL A 17 6.52 8.09 4.30
CA VAL A 17 7.89 8.61 4.21
C VAL A 17 8.74 8.10 5.37
N ILE A 18 8.23 8.21 6.60
CA ILE A 18 8.93 7.73 7.81
C ILE A 18 9.13 6.21 7.74
N ALA A 19 8.10 5.46 7.33
CA ALA A 19 8.21 4.01 7.18
C ALA A 19 9.29 3.62 6.16
N LYS A 20 9.38 4.34 5.03
CA LYS A 20 10.41 4.14 4.00
C LYS A 20 11.82 4.45 4.51
N GLN A 21 11.97 5.55 5.25
CA GLN A 21 13.24 5.94 5.87
C GLN A 21 13.75 4.89 6.88
N ASN A 22 12.85 4.17 7.54
CA ASN A 22 13.19 3.05 8.43
C ASN A 22 13.41 1.72 7.69
N GLY A 23 13.51 1.72 6.35
CA GLY A 23 13.73 0.52 5.54
C GLY A 23 12.47 -0.30 5.26
N GLY A 24 11.29 0.21 5.61
CA GLY A 24 10.02 -0.42 5.28
C GLY A 24 9.72 -0.37 3.78
N LYS A 25 9.07 -1.42 3.27
CA LYS A 25 8.51 -1.43 1.91
C LYS A 25 7.12 -0.82 1.89
N ILE A 26 6.86 0.07 0.94
CA ILE A 26 5.58 0.79 0.83
C ILE A 26 4.78 0.24 -0.34
N ILE A 27 3.63 -0.35 -0.02
CA ILE A 27 2.64 -0.76 -1.01
C ILE A 27 1.50 0.26 -0.98
N GLU A 28 1.20 0.86 -2.13
CA GLU A 28 0.11 1.79 -2.36
C GLU A 28 -0.99 1.14 -3.20
N ILE A 29 -2.23 1.22 -2.72
CA ILE A 29 -3.42 0.76 -3.42
C ILE A 29 -4.33 1.95 -3.63
N ASN A 30 -4.51 2.38 -4.87
CA ASN A 30 -5.36 3.52 -5.16
C ASN A 30 -5.92 3.48 -6.58
N LYS A 31 -7.07 4.12 -6.81
CA LYS A 31 -7.68 4.18 -8.15
C LYS A 31 -6.86 5.05 -9.10
N GLU A 32 -6.19 6.06 -8.54
CA GLU A 32 -5.41 7.05 -9.25
C GLU A 32 -4.03 7.19 -8.61
N ARG A 33 -3.04 7.58 -9.42
CA ARG A 33 -1.69 7.85 -8.91
C ARG A 33 -1.70 9.12 -8.06
N THR A 34 -0.89 9.11 -7.01
CA THR A 34 -0.69 10.26 -6.13
C THR A 34 0.77 10.68 -6.10
N HIS A 35 1.08 11.81 -5.47
CA HIS A 35 2.47 12.21 -5.26
C HIS A 35 3.30 11.15 -4.52
N LEU A 36 2.67 10.29 -3.71
CA LEU A 36 3.38 9.19 -3.02
C LEU A 36 3.82 8.09 -4.00
N THR A 37 3.08 7.89 -5.09
CA THR A 37 3.33 6.82 -6.06
C THR A 37 4.72 6.91 -6.67
N ASP A 38 5.16 8.12 -6.98
CA ASP A 38 6.44 8.34 -7.66
C ASP A 38 7.59 8.68 -6.68
N THR A 39 7.28 8.91 -5.40
CA THR A 39 8.29 9.38 -4.42
C THR A 39 8.60 8.38 -3.32
N VAL A 40 7.62 7.59 -2.85
CA VAL A 40 7.79 6.74 -1.66
C VAL A 40 7.32 5.30 -1.90
N SER A 41 6.34 5.09 -2.78
CA SER A 41 5.74 3.79 -3.05
C SER A 41 6.72 2.87 -3.80
N ASP A 42 6.95 1.67 -3.24
CA ASP A 42 7.71 0.60 -3.90
C ASP A 42 6.86 -0.19 -4.87
N VAL A 43 5.59 -0.38 -4.53
CA VAL A 43 4.61 -1.11 -5.33
C VAL A 43 3.34 -0.29 -5.38
N PHE A 44 2.86 -0.03 -6.59
CA PHE A 44 1.58 0.63 -6.83
C PHE A 44 0.61 -0.34 -7.49
N ILE A 45 -0.56 -0.52 -6.87
CA ILE A 45 -1.63 -1.36 -7.39
C ILE A 45 -2.83 -0.47 -7.68
N GLN A 46 -3.15 -0.35 -8.95
CA GLN A 46 -4.27 0.48 -9.38
C GLN A 46 -5.60 -0.24 -9.15
N GLY A 47 -6.50 0.36 -8.37
CA GLY A 47 -7.87 -0.13 -8.21
C GLY A 47 -8.51 0.19 -6.87
N GLY A 48 -9.65 -0.46 -6.60
CA GLY A 48 -10.39 -0.30 -5.36
C GLY A 48 -9.69 -0.96 -4.18
N ALA A 49 -9.47 -0.21 -3.10
CA ALA A 49 -8.83 -0.73 -1.89
C ALA A 49 -9.52 -1.98 -1.33
N GLY A 50 -10.86 -2.00 -1.26
CA GLY A 50 -11.61 -3.15 -0.73
C GLY A 50 -11.34 -4.43 -1.52
N GLU A 51 -11.58 -4.41 -2.83
CA GLU A 51 -11.39 -5.56 -3.73
C GLU A 51 -9.95 -6.09 -3.70
N ILE A 52 -8.97 -5.18 -3.81
CA ILE A 52 -7.55 -5.56 -3.85
C ILE A 52 -7.10 -6.14 -2.50
N ILE A 53 -7.54 -5.55 -1.38
CA ILE A 53 -7.18 -6.05 -0.05
C ILE A 53 -7.80 -7.43 0.19
N GLU A 54 -9.04 -7.66 -0.21
CA GLU A 54 -9.69 -8.98 -0.11
C GLU A 54 -8.93 -10.05 -0.91
N ALA A 55 -8.56 -9.75 -2.15
CA ALA A 55 -7.75 -10.64 -2.98
C ALA A 55 -6.37 -10.89 -2.35
N LEU A 56 -5.70 -9.85 -1.84
CA LEU A 56 -4.38 -9.96 -1.23
C LEU A 56 -4.42 -10.81 0.04
N VAL A 57 -5.40 -10.60 0.92
CA VAL A 57 -5.56 -11.38 2.16
C VAL A 57 -5.81 -12.85 1.83
N THR A 58 -6.62 -13.14 0.81
CA THR A 58 -6.90 -14.50 0.36
C THR A 58 -5.61 -15.20 -0.09
N GLU A 59 -4.81 -14.53 -0.92
CA GLU A 59 -3.57 -15.10 -1.42
C GLU A 59 -2.49 -15.25 -0.34
N VAL A 60 -2.37 -14.28 0.57
CA VAL A 60 -1.44 -14.35 1.71
C VAL A 60 -1.80 -15.53 2.63
N LYS A 61 -3.09 -15.75 2.91
CA LYS A 61 -3.54 -16.92 3.67
C LYS A 61 -3.19 -18.21 2.95
N ARG A 62 -3.46 -18.31 1.65
CA ARG A 62 -3.12 -19.49 0.83
C ARG A 62 -1.62 -19.81 0.89
N LEU A 63 -0.77 -18.79 0.79
CA LEU A 63 0.69 -18.95 0.88
C LEU A 63 1.15 -19.32 2.29
N ALA A 64 0.55 -18.74 3.33
CA ALA A 64 0.87 -19.04 4.71
C ALA A 64 0.44 -20.47 5.10
N ASP A 65 -0.71 -20.93 4.62
CA ASP A 65 -1.25 -22.27 4.88
C ASP A 65 -0.55 -23.35 4.04
N GLY A 66 -0.14 -23.03 2.81
CA GLY A 66 0.63 -23.93 1.93
C GLY A 66 2.13 -24.00 2.25
N ALA A 67 2.62 -23.17 3.17
CA ALA A 67 4.00 -23.21 3.68
C ALA A 67 4.15 -24.11 4.93
N LYS A 68 3.08 -24.79 5.33
CA LYS A 68 3.08 -25.87 6.34
C LYS A 68 3.33 -27.22 5.69
#